data_AF-K9U608-F1
#
_entry.id   AF-K9U608-F1
#
_cell.length_a   1.000
_cell.length_b   1.000
_cell.length_c   1.000
_cell.angle_alpha   90.00
_cell.angle_beta   90.00
_cell.angle_gamma   90.00
#
_symmetry.space_group_name_H-M   'P 1'
#
loop_
_entity.id
_entity.type
_entity.pdbx_description
1 polymer ?
#
loop_
_entity_poly.entity_id
_entity_poly.type
_entity_poly.pdbx_seq_one_letter_code
_entity_poly.pdbx_strand_id
1 'polypeptide(L)' 'MLRLDLKLYEVLEKWSADELRSVNAQIEYLLTDAARKTGRWKEDRHKKVSESLPENTDSEDLE' A
#
# COMPACT_ATOMS: atom_id res chain seq x y z
N MET A 1 -4.70 17.53 -5.55
CA MET A 1 -4.14 17.73 -6.90
C MET A 1 -2.63 17.59 -6.80
N LEU A 2 -2.05 16.53 -7.39
CA LEU A 2 -0.60 16.35 -7.44
C LEU A 2 -0.04 17.30 -8.51
N ARG A 3 0.96 18.12 -8.18
CA ARG A 3 1.65 18.94 -9.18
C ARG A 3 2.83 18.14 -9.70
N LEU A 4 2.80 17.82 -10.99
CA LEU A 4 3.87 17.09 -11.67
C LEU A 4 4.34 17.94 -12.86
N ASP A 5 5.65 17.97 -13.08
CA ASP A 5 6.22 18.57 -14.29
C ASP A 5 5.84 17.74 -15.52
N LEU A 6 5.52 18.41 -16.64
CA LEU A 6 5.05 17.74 -17.85
C LEU A 6 6.12 16.82 -18.47
N LYS A 7 7.40 17.22 -18.43
CA LYS A 7 8.50 16.39 -18.96
C LYS A 7 8.69 15.14 -18.10
N LEU A 8 8.50 15.27 -16.78
CA LEU A 8 8.54 14.12 -15.88
C LEU A 8 7.38 13.16 -16.17
N TYR A 9 6.19 13.68 -16.48
CA TYR A 9 5.06 12.85 -16.89
C TYR A 9 5.37 12.01 -18.14
N GLU A 10 5.92 12.63 -19.19
CA GLU A 10 6.27 11.95 -20.44
C GLU A 10 7.32 10.83 -20.23
N VAL A 11 8.28 11.06 -19.33
CA VAL A 11 9.28 10.03 -18.96
C VAL A 11 8.62 8.88 -18.22
N LEU A 12 7.71 9.17 -17.28
CA LEU A 12 6.97 8.14 -16.53
C LEU A 12 6.04 7.34 -17.43
N GLU A 13 5.40 7.99 -18.41
CA GLU A 13 4.52 7.33 -19.38
C GLU A 13 5.30 6.30 -20.21
N LYS A 14 6.45 6.70 -20.78
CA LYS A 14 7.33 5.80 -21.53
C LYS A 14 7.81 4.63 -20.66
N TRP A 15 8.31 4.93 -19.46
CA TRP A 15 8.80 3.88 -18.55
C TRP A 15 7.68 2.91 -18.15
N SER A 16 6.48 3.42 -17.87
CA SER A 16 5.34 2.56 -17.56
C SER A 16 4.95 1.66 -18.72
N ALA A 17 5.02 2.15 -19.97
CA ALA A 17 4.77 1.38 -21.17
C ALA A 17 5.82 0.28 -21.37
N ASP A 18 7.10 0.58 -21.12
CA ASP A 18 8.20 -0.38 -21.21
C ASP A 18 8.05 -1.54 -20.20
N GLU A 19 7.46 -1.26 -19.04
CA GLU A 19 7.24 -2.26 -17.97
C GLU A 19 5.83 -2.88 -17.98
N LEU A 20 5.02 -2.58 -19.01
CA LEU A 20 3.63 -3.03 -19.14
C LEU A 20 2.77 -2.72 -17.90
N ARG A 21 2.99 -1.54 -17.31
CA ARG A 21 2.24 -1.04 -16.14
C ARG A 21 1.49 0.24 -16.49
N SER A 22 0.46 0.55 -15.69
CA SER A 22 -0.16 1.87 -15.77
C SER A 22 0.76 2.93 -15.16
N VAL A 23 0.62 4.17 -15.64
CA VAL A 23 1.37 5.32 -15.08
C VAL A 23 1.15 5.46 -13.58
N ASN A 24 -0.08 5.26 -13.10
CA ASN A 24 -0.38 5.30 -11.66
C ASN A 24 0.34 4.18 -10.89
N ALA A 25 0.33 2.95 -11.39
CA ALA A 25 1.04 1.85 -10.76
C ALA A 25 2.55 2.11 -10.70
N GLN A 26 3.11 2.74 -11.74
CA GLN A 26 4.51 3.14 -11.77
C GLN A 26 4.82 4.22 -10.72
N ILE A 27 3.98 5.25 -10.62
CA ILE A 27 4.12 6.30 -9.61
C ILE A 27 4.07 5.70 -8.19
N GLU A 28 3.10 4.83 -7.92
CA GLU A 28 2.95 4.18 -6.62
C GLU A 28 4.17 3.33 -6.26
N TYR A 29 4.68 2.55 -7.22
CA TYR A 29 5.89 1.75 -7.04
C TYR A 29 7.09 2.62 -6.64
N LEU A 30 7.34 3.70 -7.39
CA LEU A 30 8.47 4.60 -7.15
C LEU A 30 8.35 5.34 -5.81
N LEU A 31 7.16 5.81 -5.47
CA LEU A 31 6.93 6.48 -4.19
C LEU A 31 7.10 5.52 -3.02
N THR A 32 6.61 4.29 -3.14
CA THR A 32 6.76 3.24 -2.12
C THR A 32 8.23 2.87 -1.93
N ASP A 33 8.96 2.66 -3.04
CA ASP A 33 10.39 2.35 -3.01
C ASP A 33 11.21 3.50 -2.41
N ALA A 34 10.95 4.74 -2.80
CA ALA A 34 11.59 5.93 -2.22
C ALA A 34 11.29 6.08 -0.72
N ALA A 35 10.03 5.85 -0.30
CA ALA A 35 9.64 5.89 1.10
C ALA A 35 10.34 4.78 1.93
N ARG A 36 10.49 3.58 1.37
CA ARG A 36 11.24 2.47 1.99
C ARG A 36 12.72 2.79 2.11
N LYS A 37 13.36 3.27 1.04
CA LYS A 37 14.78 3.66 1.02
C LYS A 37 15.11 4.76 2.02
N THR A 38 14.17 5.68 2.24
CA THR A 38 14.33 6.75 3.24
C THR A 38 13.96 6.33 4.67
N GLY A 39 13.57 5.06 4.88
CA GLY A 39 13.15 4.54 6.19
C GLY A 39 11.83 5.14 6.70
N ARG A 40 11.09 5.85 5.84
CA ARG A 40 9.83 6.52 6.19
C ARG A 40 8.62 5.61 6.03
N TRP A 41 8.77 4.53 5.26
CA TRP A 41 7.78 3.47 5.16
C TRP A 41 7.87 2.55 6.38
N LYS A 42 7.18 2.90 7.47
CA LYS A 42 6.94 1.98 8.57
C LYS A 42 5.81 1.06 8.11
N GLU A 43 6.10 -0.23 7.93
CA GLU A 43 5.05 -1.21 7.68
C GLU A 43 4.08 -1.18 8.87
N ASP A 44 2.84 -0.76 8.62
CA ASP A 44 1.77 -0.85 9.61
C ASP A 44 1.64 -2.32 10.03
N ARG A 45 2.13 -2.62 11.24
CA ARG A 45 1.98 -3.93 11.91
C ARG A 45 0.53 -4.26 12.26
N HIS A 46 -0.45 -3.58 11.66
CA HIS A 46 -1.84 -3.63 12.09
C HIS A 46 -2.71 -4.68 11.39
N LYS A 47 -2.14 -5.51 10.50
CA LYS A 47 -2.89 -6.57 9.80
C LYS A 47 -2.83 -7.96 10.44
N LYS A 48 -2.42 -8.09 11.71
CA LYS A 48 -2.40 -9.37 12.45
C LYS A 48 -3.40 -9.47 13.63
N VAL A 49 -4.27 -8.50 13.86
CA VAL A 49 -5.20 -8.52 15.02
C VAL A 49 -6.58 -9.12 14.68
N SER A 50 -6.85 -9.49 13.43
CA SER A 50 -8.13 -10.14 13.07
C SER A 50 -8.14 -11.66 13.26
N GLU A 51 -7.11 -12.26 13.88
CA GLU A 51 -6.98 -13.73 14.01
C GLU A 51 -6.98 -14.24 15.47
N SER A 52 -7.38 -13.42 16.43
CA SER A 52 -7.57 -13.89 17.82
C SER A 52 -8.66 -13.12 18.55
N LEU A 53 -9.91 -13.33 18.15
CA LEU A 53 -11.03 -13.19 19.07
C LEU A 53 -11.29 -14.60 19.64
N PRO A 54 -11.18 -14.82 20.96
CA PRO A 54 -11.75 -16.02 21.55
C PRO A 54 -13.27 -15.91 21.40
N GLU A 55 -13.83 -16.87 20.68
CA GLU A 55 -15.27 -17.12 20.62
C GLU A 55 -15.77 -17.28 22.05
N ASN A 56 -16.67 -16.39 22.47
CA ASN A 56 -17.16 -16.33 23.83
C ASN A 56 -17.80 -17.68 24.22
N THR A 57 -17.42 -18.15 25.41
CA THR A 57 -18.13 -19.14 26.22
C THR A 57 -19.61 -18.76 26.31
N ASP A 58 -20.47 -19.49 25.61
CA ASP A 58 -21.90 -19.53 25.92
C ASP A 58 -22.07 -20.37 27.18
N SER A 59 -22.08 -19.66 28.31
CA SER A 59 -22.73 -20.11 29.54
C SER A 59 -24.23 -20.22 29.31
N GLU A 60 -24.70 -21.42 28.97
CA GLU A 60 -26.08 -21.85 29.16
C GLU A 60 -26.15 -22.78 30.38
N ASP A 61 -25.98 -22.18 31.55
CA ASP A 61 -26.56 -22.68 32.79
C ASP A 61 -27.44 -21.54 33.30
N LEU A 62 -28.76 -21.72 33.28
CA LEU A 62 -29.71 -21.43 34.37
C LEU A 62 -31.18 -21.47 33.87
N GLU A 63 -31.92 -22.38 34.53
CA GLU A 63 -33.38 -22.54 34.68
C GLU A 63 -34.20 -23.24 33.59
#